data_AF-A0A821HXE9-F1
#
_entry.id   AF-A0A821HXE9-F1
#
_cell.length_a   1.000
_cell.length_b   1.000
_cell.length_c   1.000
_cell.angle_alpha   90.00
_cell.angle_beta   90.00
_cell.angle_gamma   90.00
#
_symmetry.space_group_name_H-M   'P 1'
#
loop_
_entity.id
_entity.type
_entity.pdbx_description
1 polymer ?
#
loop_
_entity_poly.entity_id
_entity_poly.type
_entity_poly.pdbx_seq_one_letter_code
_entity_poly.pdbx_strand_id
1 'polypeptide(L)'
;MGMEESFLSSLESIISKLLSPHCYDELVLKQHFFDLNCNKMLLSKMLGYAILIGSLLVKFPQIVKIYWNKSGVGVSVLAETIMLAAIFGSMAYGYTSEFPISAYGDSYFLFIQTLLVILLVLYYQRKYSMAIIYLGLF
;
A
#
# COMPACT_ATOMS: atom_id res chain seq x y z
N MET A 1 -19.65 -18.42 -10.01
CA MET A 1 -19.15 -19.60 -9.29
C MET A 1 -17.71 -19.96 -9.71
N GLY A 2 -16.82 -18.97 -9.91
CA GLY A 2 -15.42 -19.19 -10.33
C GLY A 2 -14.41 -18.21 -9.72
N MET A 3 -14.87 -17.26 -8.89
CA MET A 3 -14.03 -16.30 -8.18
C MET A 3 -13.55 -16.85 -6.82
N GLU A 4 -14.27 -17.83 -6.25
CA GLU A 4 -13.97 -18.42 -4.94
C GLU A 4 -12.86 -19.48 -5.01
N GLU A 5 -12.86 -20.37 -6.01
CA GLU A 5 -11.79 -21.36 -6.25
C GLU A 5 -10.43 -20.73 -6.58
N SER A 6 -10.42 -19.67 -7.41
CA SER A 6 -9.21 -18.89 -7.73
C SER A 6 -8.66 -18.16 -6.52
N PHE A 7 -9.55 -17.67 -5.66
CA PHE A 7 -9.16 -17.00 -4.41
C PHE A 7 -8.58 -17.99 -3.42
N LEU A 8 -9.16 -19.19 -3.27
CA LEU A 8 -8.67 -20.24 -2.39
C LEU A 8 -7.30 -20.78 -2.81
N SER A 9 -7.06 -21.02 -4.11
CA SER A 9 -5.73 -21.46 -4.58
C SER A 9 -4.66 -20.37 -4.41
N SER A 10 -5.05 -19.10 -4.57
CA SER A 10 -4.17 -17.96 -4.32
C SER A 10 -3.86 -17.83 -2.83
N LEU A 11 -4.85 -18.07 -1.98
CA LEU A 11 -4.70 -18.07 -0.52
C LEU A 11 -3.72 -19.16 -0.07
N GLU A 12 -3.82 -20.38 -0.58
CA GLU A 12 -2.88 -21.47 -0.24
C GLU A 12 -1.44 -21.15 -0.67
N SER A 13 -1.27 -20.58 -1.86
CA SER A 13 0.06 -20.18 -2.34
C SER A 13 0.65 -19.01 -1.55
N ILE A 14 -0.20 -18.11 -1.04
CA ILE A 14 0.22 -17.01 -0.17
C ILE A 14 0.59 -17.56 1.20
N ILE A 15 -0.25 -18.41 1.81
CA ILE A 15 -0.02 -18.99 3.13
C ILE A 15 1.27 -19.81 3.17
N SER A 16 1.53 -20.66 2.17
CA SER A 16 2.78 -21.44 2.09
C SER A 16 4.04 -20.58 1.97
N LYS A 17 3.95 -19.39 1.36
CA LYS A 17 5.06 -18.41 1.33
C LYS A 17 5.12 -17.51 2.57
N LEU A 18 4.01 -17.36 3.28
CA LEU A 18 3.87 -16.47 4.42
C LEU A 18 4.42 -17.10 5.71
N LEU A 19 4.21 -18.41 5.89
CA LEU A 19 4.69 -19.17 7.03
C LEU A 19 6.09 -19.73 6.77
N SER A 20 6.92 -19.74 7.81
CA SER A 20 8.14 -20.55 7.83
C SER A 20 7.75 -22.04 7.72
N PRO A 21 8.54 -22.92 7.06
CA PRO A 21 8.19 -24.34 6.89
C PRO A 21 7.83 -25.03 8.21
N HIS A 22 8.52 -24.69 9.31
CA HIS A 22 8.22 -25.18 10.65
C HIS A 22 6.82 -24.79 11.15
N CYS A 23 6.42 -23.54 10.89
CA CYS A 23 5.13 -23.00 11.27
C CYS A 23 3.99 -23.58 10.41
N TYR A 24 4.26 -23.81 9.12
CA TYR A 24 3.30 -24.42 8.20
C TYR A 24 3.00 -25.86 8.62
N ASP A 25 4.04 -26.64 8.94
CA ASP A 25 3.87 -28.03 9.37
C ASP A 25 3.15 -28.14 10.74
N GLU A 26 3.43 -27.24 11.69
CA GLU A 26 2.74 -27.26 13.00
C GLU A 26 1.29 -26.80 12.95
N LEU A 27 0.98 -25.72 12.21
CA LEU A 27 -0.39 -25.22 12.12
C LEU A 27 -1.27 -26.05 11.19
N VAL A 28 -0.77 -26.40 10.00
CA VAL A 28 -1.59 -26.99 8.92
C VAL A 28 -1.57 -28.52 8.99
N LEU A 29 -0.41 -29.15 9.18
CA LEU A 29 -0.30 -30.62 9.23
C LEU A 29 -0.60 -31.19 10.62
N LYS A 30 -0.15 -30.53 11.70
CA LYS A 30 -0.32 -31.04 13.08
C LYS A 30 -1.52 -30.46 13.84
N GLN A 31 -2.24 -29.49 13.27
CA GLN A 31 -3.36 -28.78 13.92
C GLN A 31 -3.02 -28.24 15.33
N HIS A 32 -1.77 -27.85 15.56
CA HIS A 32 -1.33 -27.34 16.85
C HIS A 32 -1.58 -25.83 16.93
N PHE A 33 -2.84 -25.43 17.01
CA PHE A 33 -3.28 -24.03 16.99
C PHE A 33 -2.85 -23.19 18.21
N PHE A 34 -2.20 -23.79 19.21
CA PHE A 34 -1.88 -23.13 20.48
C PHE A 34 -0.41 -22.67 20.60
N ASP A 35 0.40 -22.81 19.55
CA ASP A 35 1.74 -22.21 19.57
C ASP A 35 1.66 -20.68 19.47
N LEU A 36 1.83 -20.03 20.63
CA LEU A 36 1.77 -18.59 20.80
C LEU A 36 2.77 -17.85 19.90
N ASN A 37 3.93 -18.44 19.59
CA ASN A 37 4.94 -17.77 18.78
C ASN A 37 4.57 -17.79 17.29
N CYS A 38 4.08 -18.94 16.81
CA CYS A 38 3.70 -19.09 15.41
C CYS A 38 2.45 -18.25 15.07
N ASN A 39 1.46 -18.22 15.97
CA ASN A 39 0.25 -17.40 15.79
C ASN A 39 0.54 -15.90 15.77
N LYS A 40 1.44 -15.43 16.65
CA LYS A 40 1.85 -14.01 16.66
C LYS A 40 2.56 -13.62 15.37
N MET A 41 3.44 -14.49 14.85
CA MET A 41 4.13 -14.24 13.58
C MET A 41 3.17 -14.23 12.39
N LEU A 42 2.24 -15.17 12.35
CA LEU A 42 1.19 -15.22 11.33
C LEU A 42 0.35 -13.94 11.35
N LEU A 43 -0.14 -13.55 12.53
CA LEU A 43 -0.98 -12.38 12.70
C LEU A 43 -0.25 -11.09 12.31
N SER A 44 1.01 -10.94 12.72
CA SER A 44 1.84 -9.78 12.37
C SER A 44 2.05 -9.66 10.87
N LYS A 45 2.33 -10.78 10.18
CA LYS A 45 2.47 -10.80 8.73
C LYS A 45 1.16 -10.49 8.02
N MET A 46 0.05 -11.13 8.42
CA MET A 46 -1.27 -10.86 7.84
C MET A 46 -1.66 -9.38 8.00
N LEU A 47 -1.46 -8.81 9.19
CA LEU A 47 -1.77 -7.41 9.44
C LEU A 47 -0.91 -6.48 8.57
N GLY A 48 0.39 -6.76 8.42
CA GLY A 48 1.27 -6.00 7.53
C GLY A 48 0.80 -6.01 6.07
N TYR A 49 0.39 -7.18 5.54
CA TYR A 49 -0.16 -7.26 4.19
C TYR A 49 -1.53 -6.59 4.05
N ALA A 50 -2.40 -6.71 5.07
CA ALA A 50 -3.68 -6.04 5.08
C ALA A 50 -3.52 -4.50 5.06
N ILE A 51 -2.56 -3.96 5.82
CA ILE A 51 -2.21 -2.54 5.78
C ILE A 51 -1.68 -2.15 4.40
N LEU A 52 -0.76 -2.92 3.83
CA LEU A 52 -0.19 -2.62 2.51
C LEU A 52 -1.27 -2.62 1.41
N ILE A 53 -2.14 -3.64 1.38
CA ILE A 53 -3.27 -3.72 0.44
C ILE A 53 -4.28 -2.61 0.71
N GLY A 54 -4.58 -2.33 1.98
CA GLY A 54 -5.46 -1.24 2.39
C GLY A 54 -4.95 0.10 1.87
N SER A 55 -3.69 0.43 2.14
CA SER A 55 -3.02 1.64 1.67
C SER A 55 -3.07 1.78 0.14
N LEU A 56 -2.89 0.68 -0.60
CA LEU A 56 -3.02 0.67 -2.06
C LEU A 56 -4.43 1.02 -2.55
N LEU A 57 -5.46 0.64 -1.80
CA LEU A 57 -6.86 0.81 -2.17
C LEU A 57 -7.45 2.15 -1.70
N VAL A 58 -6.81 2.89 -0.80
CA VAL A 58 -7.37 4.15 -0.25
C VAL A 58 -7.47 5.25 -1.30
N LYS A 59 -6.41 5.54 -2.04
CA LYS A 59 -6.38 6.62 -3.05
C LYS A 59 -6.86 6.17 -4.43
N PHE A 60 -6.95 4.86 -4.67
CA PHE A 60 -7.38 4.32 -5.97
C PHE A 60 -8.79 4.78 -6.39
N PRO A 61 -9.84 4.73 -5.54
CA PRO A 61 -11.15 5.28 -5.86
C PRO A 61 -11.12 6.79 -6.17
N GLN A 62 -10.24 7.54 -5.51
CA GLN A 62 -10.06 8.97 -5.76
C GLN A 62 -9.46 9.21 -7.15
N ILE A 63 -8.44 8.44 -7.54
CA ILE A 63 -7.83 8.49 -8.88
C ILE A 63 -8.89 8.20 -9.95
N VAL A 64 -9.67 7.12 -9.79
CA VAL A 64 -10.73 6.75 -10.74
C VAL A 64 -11.79 7.85 -10.85
N LYS A 65 -12.23 8.44 -9.73
CA LYS A 65 -13.20 9.54 -9.73
C LYS A 65 -12.69 10.77 -10.48
N ILE A 66 -11.44 11.18 -10.25
CA ILE A 66 -10.84 12.34 -10.95
C ILE A 66 -10.74 12.06 -12.45
N TYR A 67 -10.31 10.84 -12.80
CA TYR A 67 -10.17 10.43 -14.19
C TYR A 67 -11.50 10.40 -14.94
N TRP A 68 -12.55 9.80 -14.35
CA TRP A 68 -13.88 9.73 -14.96
C TRP A 68 -14.58 11.09 -15.06
N ASN A 69 -14.51 11.90 -14.01
CA ASN A 69 -15.14 13.22 -13.99
C ASN A 69 -14.32 14.28 -14.75
N LYS A 70 -13.09 13.93 -15.19
CA LYS A 70 -12.12 14.84 -15.81
C LYS A 70 -11.94 16.15 -15.02
N SER A 71 -12.00 16.04 -13.71
CA SER A 71 -12.05 17.20 -12.81
C SER A 71 -11.48 16.85 -11.44
N GLY A 72 -10.60 17.72 -10.94
CA GLY A 72 -10.05 17.66 -9.59
C GLY A 72 -10.79 18.54 -8.58
N VAL A 73 -12.01 19.01 -8.89
CA VAL A 73 -12.78 19.87 -7.98
C VAL A 73 -13.05 19.14 -6.66
N GLY A 74 -12.81 19.83 -5.55
CA GLY A 74 -12.93 19.27 -4.19
C GLY A 74 -11.65 18.64 -3.65
N VAL A 75 -10.58 18.52 -4.46
CA VAL A 75 -9.26 18.07 -4.01
C VAL A 75 -8.33 19.27 -3.82
N SER A 76 -7.82 19.44 -2.61
CA SER A 76 -6.87 20.51 -2.29
C SER A 76 -5.45 20.06 -2.62
N VAL A 77 -4.84 20.69 -3.63
CA VAL A 77 -3.43 20.43 -3.99
C VAL A 77 -2.52 20.65 -2.79
N LEU A 78 -2.71 21.74 -2.03
CA LEU A 78 -1.90 22.04 -0.85
C LEU A 78 -1.94 20.94 0.21
N ALA A 79 -3.12 20.37 0.47
CA ALA A 79 -3.28 19.30 1.45
C ALA A 79 -2.54 18.03 0.99
N GLU A 80 -2.66 17.69 -0.29
CA GLU A 80 -1.94 16.54 -0.87
C GLU A 80 -0.42 16.80 -0.90
N THR A 81 0.05 18.03 -1.08
CA THR A 81 1.48 18.38 -1.00
C THR A 81 2.05 18.16 0.40
N ILE A 82 1.32 18.60 1.44
CA ILE A 82 1.73 18.39 2.84
C ILE A 82 1.78 16.89 3.14
N MET A 83 0.80 16.14 2.64
CA MET A 83 0.77 14.68 2.77
C MET A 83 1.96 14.03 2.05
N LEU A 84 2.29 14.46 0.83
CA LEU A 84 3.44 13.97 0.07
C LEU A 84 4.76 14.21 0.82
N ALA A 85 4.93 15.40 1.41
CA ALA A 85 6.10 15.73 2.23
C ALA A 85 6.18 14.86 3.51
N ALA A 86 5.05 14.61 4.17
CA ALA A 86 4.99 13.74 5.34
C ALA A 86 5.39 12.29 5.00
N ILE A 87 4.83 11.74 3.91
CA ILE A 87 5.15 10.39 3.43
C ILE A 87 6.63 10.29 3.05
N PHE A 88 7.17 11.29 2.37
CA PHE A 88 8.58 11.34 2.02
C PHE A 88 9.47 11.33 3.28
N GLY A 89 9.09 12.10 4.31
CA GLY A 89 9.75 12.07 5.62
C GLY A 89 9.72 10.69 6.27
N SER A 90 8.58 10.00 6.25
CA SER A 90 8.45 8.63 6.76
C SER A 90 9.33 7.63 6.00
N MET A 91 9.41 7.75 4.67
CA MET A 91 10.29 6.93 3.83
C MET A 91 11.76 7.19 4.14
N ALA A 92 12.17 8.45 4.24
CA ALA A 92 13.53 8.83 4.57
C ALA A 92 13.93 8.33 5.96
N TYR A 93 13.03 8.44 6.94
CA TYR A 93 13.25 7.92 8.28
C TYR A 93 13.43 6.40 8.30
N GLY A 94 12.54 5.66 7.61
CA GLY A 94 12.65 4.20 7.50
C GLY A 94 13.94 3.75 6.83
N TYR A 95 14.37 4.46 5.77
CA TYR A 95 15.62 4.18 5.08
C TYR A 95 16.86 4.47 5.94
N THR A 96 16.92 5.63 6.58
CA THR A 96 18.06 6.04 7.42
C THR A 96 18.17 5.22 8.71
N SER A 97 17.05 4.72 9.23
CA SER A 97 17.00 3.85 10.40
C SER A 97 17.25 2.37 10.07
N GLU A 98 17.60 2.06 8.82
CA GLU A 98 17.88 0.71 8.31
C GLU A 98 16.75 -0.30 8.58
N PHE A 99 15.51 0.17 8.60
CA PHE A 99 14.36 -0.72 8.77
C PHE A 99 14.17 -1.58 7.52
N PRO A 100 13.68 -2.82 7.67
CA PRO A 100 13.33 -3.63 6.51
C PRO A 100 12.25 -2.92 5.70
N ILE A 101 12.29 -3.04 4.36
CA ILE A 101 11.31 -2.43 3.44
C ILE A 101 9.86 -2.79 3.83
N SER A 102 9.62 -3.95 4.44
CA SER A 102 8.30 -4.32 4.95
C SER A 102 7.72 -3.35 6.00
N ALA A 103 8.56 -2.55 6.67
CA ALA A 103 8.15 -1.62 7.72
C ALA A 103 7.73 -0.24 7.20
N TYR A 104 8.27 0.21 6.06
CA TYR A 104 7.96 1.53 5.47
C TYR A 104 7.55 1.46 4.00
N GLY A 105 7.44 0.26 3.43
CA GLY A 105 7.15 0.04 2.01
C GLY A 105 5.75 0.47 1.61
N ASP A 106 4.79 0.48 2.54
CA ASP A 106 3.46 1.05 2.34
C ASP A 106 3.54 2.55 2.02
N SER A 107 4.47 3.28 2.65
CA SER A 107 4.73 4.69 2.40
C SER A 107 5.21 4.94 0.95
N TYR A 108 6.01 4.04 0.37
CA TYR A 108 6.44 4.13 -1.03
C TYR A 108 5.24 4.06 -1.99
N PHE A 109 4.32 3.13 -1.76
CA PHE A 109 3.12 3.02 -2.58
C PHE A 109 2.20 4.23 -2.43
N LEU A 110 2.00 4.71 -1.20
CA LEU A 110 1.22 5.92 -0.92
C LEU A 110 1.84 7.16 -1.58
N PHE A 111 3.16 7.26 -1.63
CA PHE A 111 3.87 8.35 -2.28
C PHE A 111 3.53 8.42 -3.77
N ILE A 112 3.68 7.32 -4.50
CA ILE A 112 3.37 7.24 -5.94
C ILE A 112 1.90 7.60 -6.19
N GLN A 113 0.98 7.04 -5.42
CA GLN A 113 -0.46 7.29 -5.59
C GLN A 113 -0.82 8.76 -5.31
N THR A 114 -0.23 9.36 -4.28
CA THR A 114 -0.45 10.76 -3.92
C THR A 114 0.11 11.70 -4.99
N LEU A 115 1.30 11.39 -5.53
CA LEU A 115 1.88 12.13 -6.65
C LEU A 115 0.97 12.07 -7.89
N LEU A 116 0.46 10.88 -8.24
CA LEU A 116 -0.47 10.71 -9.36
C LEU A 116 -1.76 11.52 -9.18
N VAL A 117 -2.33 11.56 -7.96
CA VAL A 117 -3.50 12.39 -7.66
C VAL A 117 -3.21 13.87 -7.91
N ILE A 118 -2.08 14.38 -7.40
CA ILE A 118 -1.68 15.79 -7.61
C ILE A 118 -1.53 16.10 -9.10
N LEU A 119 -0.86 15.22 -9.86
CA LEU A 119 -0.65 15.39 -11.29
C LEU A 119 -1.97 15.40 -12.07
N LEU A 120 -2.88 14.49 -11.77
CA LEU A 120 -4.21 14.44 -12.38
C LEU A 120 -5.02 15.73 -12.08
N VAL A 121 -5.00 16.21 -10.84
CA VAL A 121 -5.68 17.46 -10.45
C VAL A 121 -5.09 18.65 -11.21
N LEU A 122 -3.77 18.79 -11.26
CA LEU A 122 -3.10 19.88 -11.97
C LEU A 122 -3.32 19.83 -13.48
N TYR A 123 -3.32 18.62 -14.05
CA TYR A 123 -3.62 18.39 -15.46
C TYR A 123 -5.02 18.88 -15.83
N TYR A 124 -6.05 18.48 -15.06
CA TYR A 124 -7.43 18.92 -15.34
C TYR A 124 -7.69 20.40 -15.01
N GLN A 125 -6.89 21.00 -14.11
CA GLN A 125 -6.89 22.46 -13.89
C GLN A 125 -6.13 23.25 -14.97
N ARG A 126 -5.59 22.59 -16.00
CA ARG A 126 -4.74 23.19 -17.06
C ARG A 126 -3.47 23.90 -16.53
N LYS A 127 -2.99 23.52 -15.34
CA LYS A 127 -1.78 24.09 -14.71
C LYS A 127 -0.56 23.20 -14.99
N TYR A 128 -0.24 23.00 -16.28
CA TYR A 128 0.81 22.07 -16.69
C TYR A 128 2.20 22.44 -16.18
N SER A 129 2.52 23.73 -16.09
CA SER A 129 3.82 24.19 -15.56
C SER A 129 4.03 23.74 -14.12
N MET A 130 2.98 23.81 -13.29
CA MET A 130 3.04 23.30 -11.91
C MET A 130 3.23 21.78 -11.90
N ALA A 131 2.54 21.03 -12.76
CA ALA A 131 2.66 19.58 -12.81
C ALA A 131 4.10 19.13 -13.16
N ILE A 132 4.75 19.81 -14.09
CA ILE A 132 6.16 19.54 -14.46
C ILE A 132 7.10 19.88 -13.29
N ILE A 133 6.86 21.00 -12.60
CA ILE A 133 7.65 21.36 -11.40
C ILE A 133 7.52 20.27 -10.34
N TYR A 134 6.32 19.74 -10.09
CA TYR A 134 6.12 18.65 -9.13
C TYR A 134 6.92 17.39 -9.47
N LEU A 135 6.98 17.01 -10.75
CA LEU A 135 7.79 15.87 -11.22
C LEU A 135 9.30 16.08 -11.09
N GLY A 136 9.75 17.33 -11.07
CA GLY A 136 11.18 17.65 -10.89
C GLY A 136 11.58 17.83 -9.43
N LEU A 137 10.63 18.16 -8.56
CA LEU A 137 10.87 18.41 -7.13
C LEU A 137 10.84 17.12 -6.28
N PHE A 138 10.01 16.16 -6.68
CA PHE A 138 9.76 14.88 -6.00
C PHE A 138 10.10 13.72 -6.92
#